data_AF-A0A3R6Y0K2-F1
#
_entry.id   AF-A0A3R6Y0K2-F1
#
_cell.length_a   1.000
_cell.length_b   1.000
_cell.length_c   1.000
_cell.angle_alpha   90.00
_cell.angle_beta   90.00
_cell.angle_gamma   90.00
#
_symmetry.space_group_name_H-M   'P 1'
#
loop_
_entity.id
_entity.type
_entity.pdbx_description
1 polymer ?
#
loop_
_entity_poly.entity_id
_entity_poly.type
_entity_poly.pdbx_seq_one_letter_code
_entity_poly.pdbx_strand_id
1 'polypeptide(L)'
;MTIPKQVQNDYKRWYHFLEQEVQFSLSDSEKHTKEHCARVLLFALLIADKMDLSQKERETLCAAAVFHDSRRQNDWLDVDHGQRAADYYRDYCQTNSLSFDNRVYLVMAFHDRDDVLGEAALTEQKSGILLYHIFKDADALDRFRLGPNGLDIRYLRTAEGKSLYRYAEQFERGDANA
;
A
#
# COMPACT_ATOMS: atom_id res chain seq x y z
N MET A 1 12.99 -10.46 9.14
CA MET A 1 11.76 -10.55 8.33
C MET A 1 11.96 -11.60 7.25
N THR A 2 11.16 -12.67 7.24
CA THR A 2 11.25 -13.71 6.22
C THR A 2 10.14 -13.48 5.19
N ILE A 3 10.50 -13.05 3.98
CA ILE A 3 9.51 -12.83 2.91
C ILE A 3 9.12 -14.17 2.28
N PRO A 4 7.82 -14.53 2.20
CA PRO A 4 7.39 -15.78 1.59
C PRO A 4 7.86 -15.91 0.14
N LYS A 5 8.22 -17.14 -0.27
CA LYS A 5 8.85 -17.41 -1.57
C LYS A 5 7.97 -16.98 -2.74
N GLN A 6 6.65 -17.09 -2.60
CA GLN A 6 5.66 -16.77 -3.63
C GLN A 6 5.70 -15.29 -4.04
N VAL A 7 5.99 -14.39 -3.09
CA VAL A 7 5.97 -12.93 -3.30
C VAL A 7 7.36 -12.30 -3.31
N GLN A 8 8.41 -13.10 -3.06
CA GLN A 8 9.76 -12.61 -2.81
C GLN A 8 10.35 -11.82 -3.98
N ASN A 9 10.09 -12.25 -5.23
CA ASN A 9 10.65 -11.59 -6.40
C ASN A 9 10.05 -10.20 -6.61
N ASP A 10 8.72 -10.09 -6.58
CA ASP A 10 8.02 -8.81 -6.69
C ASP A 10 8.41 -7.88 -5.53
N TYR A 11 8.43 -8.42 -4.31
CA TYR A 11 8.82 -7.66 -3.12
C TYR A 11 10.23 -7.07 -3.26
N LYS A 12 11.24 -7.88 -3.59
CA LYS A 12 12.62 -7.39 -3.73
C LYS A 12 12.76 -6.33 -4.81
N ARG A 13 12.08 -6.52 -5.95
CA ARG A 13 12.12 -5.58 -7.07
C ARG A 13 11.54 -4.22 -6.69
N TRP A 14 10.34 -4.22 -6.10
CA TRP A 14 9.65 -2.99 -5.70
C TRP A 14 10.23 -2.35 -4.45
N TYR A 15 10.79 -3.13 -3.52
CA TYR A 15 11.56 -2.61 -2.40
C TYR A 15 12.81 -1.88 -2.89
N HIS A 16 13.56 -2.46 -3.84
CA HIS A 16 14.70 -1.77 -4.43
C HIS A 16 14.28 -0.47 -5.15
N PHE A 17 13.16 -0.50 -5.87
CA PHE A 17 12.57 0.69 -6.48
C PHE A 17 12.21 1.77 -5.43
N LEU A 18 11.54 1.40 -4.34
CA LEU A 18 11.23 2.30 -3.22
C LEU A 18 12.50 2.97 -2.65
N GLU A 19 13.55 2.19 -2.49
CA GLU A 19 14.82 2.69 -1.96
C GLU A 19 15.52 3.67 -2.90
N GLN A 20 15.55 3.39 -4.20
CA GLN A 20 16.36 4.16 -5.16
C GLN A 20 15.59 5.29 -5.85
N GLU A 21 14.30 5.11 -6.10
CA GLU A 21 13.54 5.96 -7.04
C GLU A 21 12.54 6.88 -6.35
N VAL A 22 11.97 6.44 -5.22
CA VAL A 22 10.90 7.17 -4.55
C VAL A 22 11.48 8.13 -3.50
N GLN A 23 11.20 9.42 -3.70
CA GLN A 23 11.58 10.48 -2.76
C GLN A 23 10.43 10.79 -1.81
N PHE A 24 10.74 11.01 -0.53
CA PHE A 24 9.75 11.35 0.49
C PHE A 24 9.88 12.82 0.86
N SER A 25 8.75 13.54 0.92
CA SER A 25 8.74 14.94 1.38
C SER A 25 9.01 15.08 2.88
N LEU A 26 8.73 14.02 3.64
CA LEU A 26 8.91 13.96 5.09
C LEU A 26 9.97 12.89 5.44
N SER A 27 11.20 13.07 4.94
CA SER A 27 12.28 12.08 5.09
C SER A 27 12.64 11.73 6.53
N ASP A 28 12.38 12.66 7.46
CA ASP A 28 12.76 12.53 8.87
C ASP A 28 11.59 12.03 9.75
N SER A 29 10.46 11.64 9.14
CA SER A 29 9.35 11.00 9.86
C SER A 29 9.82 9.69 10.49
N GLU A 30 9.34 9.37 11.70
CA GLU A 30 9.55 8.05 12.31
C GLU A 30 8.39 7.08 11.99
N LYS A 31 7.29 7.57 11.40
CA LYS A 31 6.02 6.82 11.25
C LYS A 31 5.69 6.47 9.81
N HIS A 32 5.99 7.37 8.88
CA HIS A 32 5.59 7.32 7.47
C HIS A 32 6.82 7.28 6.58
N THR A 33 7.65 6.27 6.86
CA THR A 33 8.94 6.06 6.22
C THR A 33 8.85 5.05 5.08
N LYS A 34 9.97 4.83 4.40
CA LYS A 34 10.11 3.73 3.46
C LYS A 34 9.84 2.37 4.12
N GLU A 35 10.15 2.19 5.41
CA GLU A 35 9.81 0.96 6.13
C GLU A 35 8.30 0.74 6.23
N HIS A 36 7.49 1.80 6.42
CA HIS A 36 6.03 1.70 6.35
C HIS A 36 5.58 1.24 4.96
N CYS A 37 5.98 1.94 3.90
CA CYS A 37 5.63 1.55 2.54
C CYS A 37 6.11 0.14 2.17
N ALA A 38 7.26 -0.30 2.69
CA ALA A 38 7.78 -1.65 2.49
C ALA A 38 6.91 -2.73 3.16
N ARG A 39 6.33 -2.47 4.34
CA ARG A 39 5.40 -3.41 4.98
C ARG A 39 4.04 -3.42 4.29
N VAL A 40 3.54 -2.26 3.87
CA VAL A 40 2.33 -2.16 3.02
C VAL A 40 2.52 -2.93 1.71
N LEU A 41 3.69 -2.81 1.06
CA LEU A 41 4.05 -3.59 -0.12
C LEU A 41 3.98 -5.11 0.15
N LEU A 42 4.49 -5.56 1.29
CA LEU A 42 4.42 -6.97 1.68
C LEU A 42 2.96 -7.42 1.84
N PHE A 43 2.15 -6.70 2.62
CA PHE A 43 0.75 -7.07 2.84
C PHE A 43 -0.07 -7.06 1.56
N ALA A 44 0.12 -6.07 0.69
CA ALA A 44 -0.55 -6.00 -0.60
C ALA A 44 -0.22 -7.22 -1.48
N LEU A 45 1.05 -7.63 -1.52
CA LEU A 45 1.48 -8.84 -2.22
C LEU A 45 0.92 -10.12 -1.61
N LEU A 46 0.86 -10.24 -0.28
CA LEU A 46 0.28 -11.41 0.39
C LEU A 46 -1.22 -11.55 0.12
N ILE A 47 -1.96 -10.44 0.12
CA ILE A 47 -3.39 -10.44 -0.24
C ILE A 47 -3.54 -10.80 -1.72
N ALA A 48 -2.76 -10.19 -2.60
CA ALA A 48 -2.80 -10.48 -4.04
C ALA A 48 -2.47 -11.95 -4.35
N ASP A 49 -1.55 -12.56 -3.60
CA ASP A 49 -1.21 -13.97 -3.72
C ASP A 49 -2.35 -14.88 -3.27
N LYS A 50 -2.97 -14.58 -2.12
CA LYS A 50 -4.15 -15.32 -1.62
C LYS A 50 -5.35 -15.29 -2.57
N MET A 51 -5.46 -14.23 -3.38
CA MET A 51 -6.55 -14.03 -4.34
C MET A 51 -6.18 -14.44 -5.77
N ASP A 52 -5.00 -15.04 -5.98
CA ASP A 52 -4.49 -15.42 -7.31
C ASP A 52 -4.53 -14.27 -8.35
N LEU A 53 -4.23 -13.04 -7.92
CA LEU A 53 -4.28 -11.88 -8.81
C LEU A 53 -3.23 -11.95 -9.91
N SER A 54 -3.59 -11.42 -11.08
CA SER A 54 -2.70 -11.36 -12.24
C SER A 54 -1.47 -10.50 -11.96
N GLN A 55 -0.38 -10.72 -12.71
CA GLN A 55 0.82 -9.87 -12.59
C GLN A 55 0.46 -8.38 -12.74
N LYS A 56 -0.41 -8.03 -13.70
CA LYS A 56 -0.81 -6.64 -13.94
C LYS A 56 -1.55 -6.00 -12.75
N GLU A 57 -2.26 -6.79 -11.95
CA GLU A 57 -2.92 -6.32 -10.72
C GLU A 57 -1.92 -6.20 -9.57
N ARG A 58 -1.00 -7.17 -9.44
CA ARG A 58 0.12 -7.10 -8.49
C ARG A 58 0.97 -5.86 -8.73
N GLU A 59 1.31 -5.55 -9.99
CA GLU A 59 2.05 -4.34 -10.37
C GLU A 59 1.34 -3.05 -9.92
N THR A 60 0.01 -2.98 -10.07
CA THR A 60 -0.78 -1.83 -9.60
C THR A 60 -0.66 -1.65 -8.09
N LEU A 61 -0.80 -2.74 -7.32
CA LEU A 61 -0.72 -2.70 -5.86
C LEU A 61 0.69 -2.32 -5.39
N CYS A 62 1.73 -2.88 -6.02
CA CYS A 62 3.11 -2.57 -5.67
C CYS A 62 3.46 -1.10 -5.94
N ALA A 63 3.08 -0.56 -7.09
CA ALA A 63 3.28 0.84 -7.40
C ALA A 63 2.54 1.74 -6.41
N ALA A 64 1.28 1.44 -6.08
CA ALA A 64 0.54 2.20 -5.08
C ALA A 64 1.24 2.17 -3.71
N ALA A 65 1.66 0.98 -3.25
CA ALA A 65 2.34 0.79 -1.97
C ALA A 65 3.60 1.64 -1.82
N VAL A 66 4.47 1.69 -2.84
CA VAL A 66 5.73 2.42 -2.73
C VAL A 66 5.55 3.94 -2.80
N PHE A 67 4.49 4.45 -3.44
CA PHE A 67 4.29 5.88 -3.64
C PHE A 67 3.31 6.54 -2.64
N HIS A 68 2.31 5.84 -2.10
CA HIS A 68 1.11 6.46 -1.50
C HIS A 68 1.37 7.52 -0.41
N ASP A 69 2.40 7.32 0.42
CA ASP A 69 2.74 8.20 1.54
C ASP A 69 3.97 9.08 1.28
N SER A 70 4.51 9.04 0.06
CA SER A 70 5.73 9.79 -0.32
C SER A 70 5.56 11.33 -0.28
N ARG A 71 4.31 11.82 -0.23
CA ARG A 71 3.97 13.25 -0.29
C ARG A 71 3.16 13.72 0.91
N ARG A 72 3.32 13.06 2.06
CA ARG A 72 2.87 13.59 3.34
C ARG A 72 3.59 14.90 3.68
N GLN A 73 2.87 15.81 4.33
CA GLN A 73 3.38 17.08 4.85
C GLN A 73 3.52 17.06 6.37
N ASN A 74 2.88 16.11 7.05
CA ASN A 74 3.00 15.88 8.49
C ASN A 74 2.58 14.44 8.88
N ASP A 75 2.86 14.06 10.12
CA ASP A 75 2.57 12.71 10.63
C ASP A 75 1.13 12.48 11.10
N TRP A 76 0.29 13.52 11.07
CA TRP A 76 -1.09 13.47 11.54
C TRP A 76 -2.04 13.04 10.42
N LEU A 77 -3.29 13.49 10.45
CA LEU A 77 -4.32 13.08 9.49
C LEU A 77 -3.92 13.39 8.04
N ASP A 78 -3.32 14.55 7.80
CA ASP A 78 -2.79 15.02 6.52
C ASP A 78 -3.67 14.69 5.30
N VAL A 79 -4.95 15.05 5.34
CA VAL A 79 -5.89 14.79 4.24
C VAL A 79 -5.34 15.32 2.90
N ASP A 80 -5.62 14.59 1.83
CA ASP A 80 -5.16 14.80 0.45
C ASP A 80 -3.69 14.41 0.19
N HIS A 81 -3.01 13.75 1.13
CA HIS A 81 -1.68 13.18 0.85
C HIS A 81 -1.75 12.13 -0.26
N GLY A 82 -2.84 11.35 -0.32
CA GLY A 82 -3.09 10.40 -1.39
C GLY A 82 -3.10 11.07 -2.77
N GLN A 83 -3.79 12.21 -2.89
CA GLN A 83 -3.84 12.98 -4.14
C GLN A 83 -2.45 13.52 -4.51
N ARG A 84 -1.71 14.09 -3.56
CA ARG A 84 -0.35 14.59 -3.82
C ARG A 84 0.61 13.48 -4.26
N ALA A 85 0.52 12.30 -3.66
CA ALA A 85 1.30 11.13 -4.06
C ALA A 85 0.92 10.62 -5.45
N ALA A 86 -0.38 10.63 -5.79
CA ALA A 86 -0.87 10.29 -7.12
C ALA A 86 -0.34 11.24 -8.20
N ASP A 87 -0.33 12.55 -7.93
CA ASP A 87 0.26 13.55 -8.82
C ASP A 87 1.77 13.32 -9.00
N TYR A 88 2.51 13.06 -7.91
CA TYR A 88 3.93 12.72 -8.01
C TYR A 88 4.19 11.46 -8.84
N TYR A 89 3.39 10.40 -8.66
CA TYR A 89 3.49 9.19 -9.46
C TYR A 89 3.23 9.45 -10.95
N ARG A 90 2.23 10.26 -11.29
CA ARG A 90 1.95 10.64 -12.69
C ARG A 90 3.16 11.35 -13.29
N ASP A 91 3.71 12.33 -12.59
CA ASP A 91 4.84 13.12 -13.07
C ASP A 91 6.12 12.26 -13.17
N TYR A 92 6.31 11.32 -12.23
CA TYR A 92 7.39 10.32 -12.31
C TYR A 92 7.26 9.45 -13.56
N CYS A 93 6.06 8.94 -13.88
CA CYS A 93 5.82 8.13 -15.08
C CYS A 93 6.02 8.89 -16.39
N GLN A 94 5.83 10.21 -16.40
CA GLN A 94 6.07 11.04 -17.59
C GLN A 94 7.57 11.24 -17.86
N THR A 95 8.39 11.18 -16.83
CA THR A 95 9.82 11.53 -16.88
C THR A 95 10.75 10.31 -16.78
N ASN A 96 10.22 9.14 -16.41
CA ASN A 96 10.97 7.91 -16.19
C ASN A 96 10.34 6.73 -16.95
N SER A 97 10.96 5.55 -16.87
CA SER A 97 10.54 4.36 -17.64
C SER A 97 9.32 3.61 -17.05
N LEU A 98 8.79 4.02 -15.90
CA LEU A 98 7.61 3.38 -15.32
C LEU A 98 6.36 3.79 -16.12
N SER A 99 5.62 2.80 -16.64
CA SER A 99 4.41 3.06 -17.41
C SER A 99 3.27 3.54 -16.50
N PHE A 100 2.59 4.61 -16.92
CA PHE A 100 1.44 5.12 -16.19
C PHE A 100 0.25 4.14 -16.25
N ASP A 101 -0.19 3.72 -15.07
CA ASP A 101 -1.45 3.02 -14.82
C ASP A 101 -2.40 3.90 -14.01
N ASN A 102 -3.54 4.25 -14.61
CA ASN A 102 -4.56 5.10 -13.99
C ASN A 102 -5.16 4.47 -12.72
N ARG A 103 -5.15 3.15 -12.59
CA ARG A 103 -5.61 2.47 -11.37
C ARG A 103 -4.71 2.79 -10.18
N VAL A 104 -3.39 2.83 -10.38
CA VAL A 104 -2.42 3.24 -9.35
C VAL A 104 -2.73 4.65 -8.87
N TYR A 105 -2.91 5.57 -9.83
CA TYR A 105 -3.24 6.97 -9.54
C TYR A 105 -4.51 7.08 -8.69
N LEU A 106 -5.61 6.43 -9.10
CA LEU A 106 -6.88 6.53 -8.40
C LEU A 106 -6.88 5.80 -7.05
N VAL A 107 -6.23 4.64 -6.94
CA VAL A 107 -6.07 3.94 -5.67
C VAL A 107 -5.39 4.84 -4.65
N MET A 108 -4.27 5.48 -5.02
CA MET A 108 -3.57 6.39 -4.13
C MET A 108 -4.38 7.66 -3.85
N ALA A 109 -4.95 8.30 -4.88
CA ALA A 109 -5.65 9.58 -4.75
C ALA A 109 -6.83 9.56 -3.75
N PHE A 110 -7.40 8.37 -3.50
CA PHE A 110 -8.57 8.21 -2.64
C PHE A 110 -8.33 7.32 -1.42
N HIS A 111 -7.12 6.82 -1.18
CA HIS A 111 -6.90 5.88 -0.07
C HIS A 111 -7.09 6.54 1.31
N ASP A 112 -6.84 7.84 1.41
CA ASP A 112 -6.99 8.66 2.60
C ASP A 112 -8.37 9.33 2.72
N ARG A 113 -9.30 8.95 1.85
CA ARG A 113 -10.68 9.45 1.79
C ARG A 113 -11.68 8.37 2.17
N ASP A 114 -12.94 8.78 2.31
CA ASP A 114 -14.07 7.87 2.54
C ASP A 114 -14.19 6.85 1.39
N ASP A 115 -14.52 5.61 1.75
CA ASP A 115 -14.62 4.49 0.80
C ASP A 115 -15.61 4.79 -0.33
N VAL A 116 -16.73 5.46 -0.05
CA VAL A 116 -17.75 5.80 -1.06
C VAL A 116 -17.15 6.64 -2.19
N LEU A 117 -16.24 7.56 -1.88
CA LEU A 117 -15.59 8.40 -2.88
C LEU A 117 -14.58 7.60 -3.72
N GLY A 118 -13.79 6.74 -3.07
CA GLY A 118 -12.83 5.88 -3.77
C GLY A 118 -13.52 4.87 -4.68
N GLU A 119 -14.54 4.18 -4.17
CA GLU A 119 -15.31 3.20 -4.95
C GLU A 119 -15.97 3.84 -6.18
N ALA A 120 -16.59 5.01 -6.01
CA ALA A 120 -17.15 5.78 -7.11
C ALA A 120 -16.09 6.13 -8.17
N ALA A 121 -14.91 6.59 -7.75
CA ALA A 121 -13.82 6.94 -8.66
C ALA A 121 -13.24 5.73 -9.42
N LEU A 122 -13.28 4.54 -8.82
CA LEU A 122 -12.70 3.31 -9.39
C LEU A 122 -13.72 2.38 -10.07
N THR A 123 -15.01 2.75 -10.12
CA THR A 123 -16.09 1.89 -10.65
C THR A 123 -15.85 1.45 -12.10
N GLU A 124 -15.42 2.38 -12.97
CA GLU A 124 -15.20 2.10 -14.39
C GLU A 124 -13.82 1.46 -14.68
N GLN A 125 -12.97 1.33 -13.66
CA GLN A 125 -11.64 0.74 -13.82
C GLN A 125 -11.74 -0.77 -13.64
N LYS A 126 -11.16 -1.53 -14.59
CA LYS A 126 -11.07 -3.00 -14.46
C LYS A 126 -10.35 -3.38 -13.17
N SER A 127 -11.04 -4.15 -12.32
CA SER A 127 -10.60 -4.54 -10.98
C SER A 127 -10.35 -3.37 -10.02
N GLY A 128 -10.79 -2.15 -10.35
CA GLY A 128 -10.44 -0.93 -9.62
C GLY A 128 -10.86 -0.95 -8.16
N ILE A 129 -12.15 -1.20 -7.90
CA ILE A 129 -12.69 -1.28 -6.53
C ILE A 129 -11.96 -2.35 -5.70
N LEU A 130 -11.71 -3.53 -6.31
CA LEU A 130 -10.98 -4.61 -5.64
C LEU A 130 -9.56 -4.18 -5.26
N LEU A 131 -8.80 -3.60 -6.19
CA LEU A 131 -7.44 -3.13 -5.94
C LEU A 131 -7.39 -2.03 -4.88
N TYR A 132 -8.38 -1.13 -4.88
CA TYR A 132 -8.55 -0.11 -3.85
C TYR A 132 -8.78 -0.72 -2.47
N HIS A 133 -9.68 -1.71 -2.36
CA HIS A 133 -9.96 -2.40 -1.11
C HIS A 133 -8.73 -3.15 -0.58
N ILE A 134 -8.04 -3.90 -1.44
CA ILE A 134 -6.80 -4.60 -1.08
C ILE A 134 -5.74 -3.63 -0.58
N PHE A 135 -5.58 -2.49 -1.28
CA PHE A 135 -4.62 -1.48 -0.91
C PHE A 135 -4.91 -0.89 0.48
N LYS A 136 -6.16 -0.50 0.75
CA LYS A 136 -6.53 0.04 2.08
C LYS A 136 -6.41 -1.01 3.18
N ASP A 137 -6.68 -2.27 2.88
CA ASP A 137 -6.44 -3.35 3.83
C ASP A 137 -4.95 -3.51 4.14
N ALA A 138 -4.09 -3.46 3.12
CA ALA A 138 -2.64 -3.54 3.28
C ALA A 138 -2.07 -2.37 4.10
N ASP A 139 -2.51 -1.14 3.85
CA ASP A 139 -2.16 0.03 4.67
C ASP A 139 -2.63 -0.13 6.12
N ALA A 140 -3.88 -0.57 6.30
CA ALA A 140 -4.47 -0.75 7.63
C ALA A 140 -3.77 -1.86 8.44
N LEU A 141 -3.34 -2.95 7.80
CA LEU A 141 -2.60 -4.05 8.45
C LEU A 141 -1.28 -3.58 9.07
N ASP A 142 -0.64 -2.53 8.54
CA ASP A 142 0.59 -1.98 9.10
C ASP A 142 0.38 -1.16 10.38
N ARG A 143 -0.87 -0.91 10.79
CA ARG A 143 -1.16 0.00 11.92
C ARG A 143 -0.85 -0.59 13.29
N PHE A 144 -0.62 -1.89 13.41
CA PHE A 144 -0.17 -2.49 14.68
C PHE A 144 1.16 -1.91 15.19
N ARG A 145 1.99 -1.35 14.28
CA ARG A 145 3.20 -0.60 14.64
C ARG A 145 2.93 0.61 15.53
N LEU A 146 1.72 1.18 15.42
CA LEU A 146 1.29 2.37 16.17
C LEU A 146 0.73 2.01 17.55
N GLY A 147 0.56 0.71 17.84
CA GLY A 147 0.11 0.20 19.13
C GLY A 147 -0.80 -1.03 19.01
N PRO A 148 -1.08 -1.72 20.14
CA PRO A 148 -1.83 -2.98 20.16
C PRO A 148 -3.28 -2.85 19.67
N ASN A 149 -3.85 -1.64 19.71
CA ASN A 149 -5.20 -1.34 19.22
C ASN A 149 -5.17 -0.50 17.92
N GLY A 150 -4.06 -0.51 17.18
CA GLY A 150 -3.87 0.33 16.00
C GLY A 150 -4.79 -0.04 14.82
N LEU A 151 -5.38 -1.23 14.83
CA LEU A 151 -6.29 -1.71 13.80
C LEU A 151 -7.56 -2.34 14.39
N ASP A 152 -8.70 -1.81 13.96
CA ASP A 152 -10.00 -2.46 14.13
C ASP A 152 -10.34 -3.26 12.85
N ILE A 153 -10.47 -4.58 13.01
CA ILE A 153 -10.70 -5.56 11.94
C ILE A 153 -11.93 -5.26 11.08
N ARG A 154 -12.91 -4.50 11.61
CA ARG A 154 -14.13 -4.12 10.88
C ARG A 154 -13.84 -3.17 9.72
N TYR A 155 -12.71 -2.47 9.76
CA TYR A 155 -12.26 -1.60 8.68
C TYR A 155 -11.51 -2.33 7.57
N LEU A 156 -11.26 -3.63 7.70
CA LEU A 156 -10.75 -4.45 6.60
C LEU A 156 -11.92 -4.83 5.67
N ARG A 157 -11.69 -4.74 4.37
CA ARG A 157 -12.70 -4.84 3.32
C ARG A 157 -12.78 -6.25 2.76
N THR A 158 -11.63 -6.88 2.54
CA THR A 158 -11.48 -8.20 1.93
C THR A 158 -11.45 -9.32 2.97
N ALA A 159 -11.84 -10.53 2.58
CA ALA A 159 -11.73 -11.71 3.43
C ALA A 159 -10.25 -12.09 3.66
N GLU A 160 -9.42 -11.91 2.63
CA GLU A 160 -8.01 -12.21 2.61
C GLU A 160 -7.22 -11.23 3.49
N GLY A 161 -7.53 -9.93 3.43
CA GLY A 161 -7.01 -8.92 4.35
C GLY A 161 -7.35 -9.26 5.81
N LYS A 162 -8.61 -9.64 6.09
CA LYS A 162 -9.03 -10.10 7.43
C LYS A 162 -8.26 -11.34 7.87
N SER A 163 -7.97 -12.27 6.96
CA SER A 163 -7.20 -13.48 7.28
C SER A 163 -5.76 -13.18 7.72
N LEU A 164 -5.22 -12.02 7.35
CA LEU A 164 -3.88 -11.58 7.72
C LEU A 164 -3.83 -10.79 9.04
N TYR A 165 -4.97 -10.49 9.68
CA TYR A 165 -5.04 -9.67 10.90
C TYR A 165 -4.09 -10.19 12.00
N ARG A 166 -4.16 -11.49 12.32
CA ARG A 166 -3.30 -12.11 13.35
C ARG A 166 -1.84 -12.15 12.94
N TYR A 167 -1.58 -12.40 11.66
CA TYR A 167 -0.22 -12.39 11.13
C TYR A 167 0.40 -11.00 11.25
N ALA A 168 -0.32 -9.94 10.89
CA ALA A 168 0.13 -8.55 11.03
C ALA A 168 0.38 -8.15 12.50
N GLU A 169 -0.51 -8.57 13.42
CA GLU A 169 -0.33 -8.34 14.86
C GLU A 169 0.97 -8.98 15.39
N GLN A 170 1.25 -10.23 15.01
CA GLN A 170 2.47 -10.95 15.42
C GLN A 170 3.72 -10.41 14.75
N PHE A 171 3.60 -9.99 13.49
CA PHE A 171 4.69 -9.45 12.69
C PHE A 171 5.27 -8.18 13.33
N GLU A 172 4.42 -7.26 13.76
CA GLU A 172 4.86 -6.01 14.42
C GLU A 172 5.39 -6.22 15.83
N ARG A 173 4.94 -7.27 16.53
CA ARG A 173 5.46 -7.62 17.87
C ARG A 173 6.81 -8.33 17.83
N GLY A 174 7.29 -8.73 16.64
CA GLY A 174 8.49 -9.55 16.50
C GLY A 174 8.28 -11.03 16.83
N ASP A 175 7.04 -11.45 17.06
CA ASP A 175 6.66 -12.82 17.43
C ASP A 175 6.47 -13.74 16.21
N ALA A 176 6.55 -13.20 14.98
CA ALA A 176 6.30 -13.93 13.74
C ALA A 176 7.36 -15.00 13.36
N ASN A 177 8.20 -15.43 14.31
CA ASN A 177 9.16 -16.52 14.16
C ASN A 177 9.22 -17.42 15.42
N ALA A 178 8.08 -17.75 16.01
CA ALA A 178 7.95 -18.85 16.98
C ALA A 178 7.25 -20.07 16.34
#